data_AF-Q1D1T5-F1
#
_entry.id   AF-Q1D1T5-F1
#
_cell.length_a   1.000
_cell.length_b   1.000
_cell.length_c   1.000
_cell.angle_alpha   90.00
_cell.angle_beta   90.00
_cell.angle_gamma   90.00
#
_symmetry.space_group_name_H-M   'P 1'
#
loop_
_entity.id
_entity.type
_entity.pdbx_description
1 polymer ?
#
loop_
_entity_poly.entity_id
_entity_poly.type
_entity_poly.pdbx_seq_one_letter_code
_entity_poly.pdbx_strand_id
1 'polypeptide(L)'
;MRIQGLRGLAARIDAAGASQKKWSAGRLEGQSLPVGELLQELQRRPLFDVSTLICPIELSCAVPEADAPAQRAMLEALLDWTLRLGGRGELAEFTLDGEVRCFLWEGKKRALPVAHSDRRVKTDFVMLQKHCREAALKYVPRKATVLRCACGTATAPTAVACVSCERDFTAPIGAESRPEDDESLRLLRTRLVKLNIPLPKNDVFFANVFRPRNAFEALTYEELLPRFEFETTDPRELRRRIELLTEVETWPKRYSPPGLLDESSFASWCASLQTLTKPSARKPLERLAREQGHRFKEIAAVAPWAPGWLAARDVSGSSVPGSYRFEQVKQALDFLRRLAGAKVALSAELLGVLQHIAPDLVTEKEQKLHEKELDRRALSDGTGFGDYLKRRSAKAKSQAHALAAVLAEAGSPDAKGSAPSARVNLARAVVEWLVEGRRPELEDVEGDWLVEQLEALKRAKRLPKAILESAERARLHPAPFGLTGARCWDAQPGRLSAADLKARAACPECNRRVKPSRVLHIPSLDAGMEARTVRLYECEPCDRSLLFARAVKPARAPKTPARAFVEYRDAAALKKPFPKGFVPWRYERFLTRQHE
;
A
#
# COMPACT_ATOMS: atom_id res chain seq x y z
N MET A 1 -21.32 59.39 -29.23
CA MET A 1 -20.92 58.89 -27.90
C MET A 1 -19.51 59.38 -27.61
N ARG A 2 -19.27 60.02 -26.46
CA ARG A 2 -17.90 60.35 -26.00
C ARG A 2 -17.30 59.11 -25.37
N ILE A 3 -16.12 58.67 -25.81
CA ILE A 3 -15.44 57.52 -25.22
C ILE A 3 -14.66 58.03 -24.00
N GLN A 4 -15.16 57.77 -22.80
CA GLN A 4 -14.53 58.20 -21.55
C GLN A 4 -13.61 57.10 -20.99
N GLY A 5 -12.50 57.50 -20.36
CA GLY A 5 -11.59 56.58 -19.65
C GLY A 5 -10.57 55.85 -20.52
N LEU A 6 -10.48 56.18 -21.83
CA LEU A 6 -9.46 55.68 -22.74
C LEU A 6 -8.60 56.82 -23.29
N ARG A 7 -7.29 56.60 -23.35
CA ARG A 7 -6.31 57.49 -23.96
C ARG A 7 -5.65 56.82 -25.15
N GLY A 8 -5.50 57.59 -26.23
CA GLY A 8 -4.84 57.16 -27.44
C GLY A 8 -3.35 57.50 -27.43
N LEU A 9 -2.54 56.55 -27.86
CA LEU A 9 -1.11 56.72 -28.09
C LEU A 9 -0.80 56.21 -29.49
N ALA A 10 0.04 56.93 -30.23
CA ALA A 10 0.51 56.49 -31.53
C ALA A 10 1.99 56.84 -31.70
N ALA A 11 2.75 55.97 -32.36
CA ALA A 11 4.15 56.20 -32.63
C ALA A 11 4.49 55.84 -34.08
N ARG A 12 5.31 56.66 -34.73
CA ARG A 12 5.99 56.34 -35.99
C ARG A 12 7.46 56.15 -35.70
N ILE A 13 8.03 55.04 -36.15
CA ILE A 13 9.42 54.69 -35.92
C ILE A 13 10.10 54.47 -37.26
N ASP A 14 11.12 55.28 -37.53
CA ASP A 14 11.95 55.18 -38.73
C ASP A 14 13.38 54.77 -38.33
N ALA A 15 13.62 53.46 -38.30
CA ALA A 15 14.95 52.90 -38.12
C ALA A 15 15.67 52.88 -39.47
N ALA A 16 16.81 53.58 -39.60
CA ALA A 16 17.60 53.62 -40.82
C ALA A 16 17.85 52.20 -41.39
N GLY A 17 17.65 51.99 -42.70
CA GLY A 17 17.52 50.66 -43.30
C GLY A 17 18.65 49.65 -42.99
N ALA A 18 19.88 50.10 -42.75
CA ALA A 18 21.01 49.23 -42.39
C ALA A 18 20.98 48.71 -40.93
N SER A 19 20.16 49.29 -40.05
CA SER A 19 20.12 48.96 -38.61
C SER A 19 18.83 48.26 -38.17
N GLN A 20 17.88 47.96 -39.07
CA GLN A 20 16.58 47.36 -38.72
C GLN A 20 16.70 46.00 -38.01
N LYS A 21 17.57 45.10 -38.48
CA LYS A 21 17.83 43.80 -37.82
C LYS A 21 18.41 43.98 -36.41
N LYS A 22 19.31 44.95 -36.24
CA LYS A 22 19.92 45.29 -34.94
C LYS A 22 18.92 45.96 -34.01
N TRP A 23 18.04 46.77 -34.58
CA TRP A 23 16.95 47.43 -33.87
C TRP A 23 15.94 46.40 -33.35
N SER A 24 15.49 45.45 -34.19
CA SER A 24 14.55 44.40 -33.80
C SER A 24 15.13 43.36 -32.84
N ALA A 25 16.44 43.07 -32.94
CA ALA A 25 17.13 42.16 -32.03
C ALA A 25 17.54 42.81 -30.70
N GLY A 26 17.51 44.14 -30.61
CA GLY A 26 17.83 44.88 -29.40
C GLY A 26 16.82 44.63 -28.27
N ARG A 27 17.25 44.84 -27.03
CA ARG A 27 16.38 44.80 -25.84
C ARG A 27 16.28 46.19 -25.24
N LEU A 28 15.07 46.60 -24.91
CA LEU A 28 14.82 47.86 -24.23
C LEU A 28 15.13 47.73 -22.74
N GLU A 29 15.51 48.84 -22.12
CA GLU A 29 15.73 48.91 -20.68
C GLU A 29 14.42 48.55 -19.94
N GLY A 30 14.49 47.59 -19.02
CA GLY A 30 13.31 47.09 -18.29
C GLY A 30 12.45 46.05 -19.03
N GLN A 31 12.82 45.61 -20.23
CA GLN A 31 12.10 44.57 -20.99
C GLN A 31 12.91 43.28 -21.13
N SER A 32 12.24 42.13 -20.98
CA SER A 32 12.86 40.81 -21.10
C SER A 32 12.97 40.31 -22.54
N LEU A 33 12.11 40.81 -23.43
CA LEU A 33 12.01 40.40 -24.83
C LEU A 33 12.80 41.32 -25.79
N PRO A 34 13.31 40.78 -26.91
CA PRO A 34 13.76 41.59 -28.04
C PRO A 34 12.63 42.47 -28.60
N VAL A 35 12.97 43.63 -29.17
CA VAL A 35 12.01 44.59 -29.74
C VAL A 35 11.07 43.95 -30.77
N GLY A 36 11.59 43.08 -31.65
CA GLY A 36 10.77 42.39 -32.65
C GLY A 36 9.71 41.47 -32.04
N GLU A 37 10.05 40.75 -30.97
CA GLU A 37 9.12 39.88 -30.24
C GLU A 37 8.14 40.69 -29.39
N LEU A 38 8.61 41.78 -28.78
CA LEU A 38 7.78 42.72 -28.01
C LEU A 38 6.67 43.31 -28.89
N LEU A 39 6.98 43.72 -30.14
CA LEU A 39 5.97 44.25 -31.07
C LEU A 39 4.94 43.20 -31.48
N GLN A 40 5.36 41.94 -31.67
CA GLN A 40 4.43 40.85 -31.94
C GLN A 40 3.52 40.55 -30.75
N GLU A 41 4.03 40.66 -29.52
CA GLU A 41 3.20 40.53 -28.32
C GLU A 41 2.18 41.66 -28.22
N LEU A 42 2.61 42.90 -28.49
CA LEU A 42 1.74 44.07 -28.47
C LEU A 42 0.64 44.00 -29.52
N GLN A 43 0.93 43.52 -30.74
CA GLN A 43 -0.06 43.32 -31.79
C GLN A 43 -1.18 42.33 -31.38
N ARG A 44 -0.90 41.41 -30.45
CA ARG A 44 -1.92 40.49 -29.92
C ARG A 44 -2.82 41.13 -28.86
N ARG A 45 -2.50 42.34 -28.39
CA ARG A 45 -3.30 43.04 -27.39
C ARG A 45 -4.51 43.71 -28.06
N PRO A 46 -5.70 43.65 -27.47
CA PRO A 46 -6.87 44.32 -28.01
C PRO A 46 -6.64 45.84 -28.06
N LEU A 47 -7.19 46.49 -29.09
CA LEU A 47 -7.03 47.93 -29.33
C LEU A 47 -5.58 48.40 -29.54
N PHE A 48 -4.66 47.48 -29.83
CA PHE A 48 -3.30 47.79 -30.24
C PHE A 48 -3.14 47.39 -31.71
N ASP A 49 -2.89 48.37 -32.57
CA ASP A 49 -2.72 48.20 -34.00
C ASP A 49 -1.27 48.48 -34.41
N VAL A 50 -0.77 47.64 -35.31
CA VAL A 50 0.55 47.75 -35.93
C VAL A 50 0.32 47.70 -37.43
N SER A 51 0.35 48.85 -38.08
CA SER A 51 0.00 48.95 -39.51
C SER A 51 1.06 48.31 -40.41
N THR A 52 2.33 48.36 -39.99
CA THR A 52 3.46 47.75 -40.70
C THR A 52 4.60 47.42 -39.73
N LEU A 53 5.21 46.24 -39.89
CA LEU A 53 6.46 45.84 -39.22
C LEU A 53 7.70 46.16 -40.06
N ILE A 54 7.49 46.72 -41.26
CA ILE A 54 8.53 47.18 -42.18
C ILE A 54 8.69 48.69 -42.00
N CYS A 55 9.93 49.14 -41.83
CA CYS A 55 10.26 50.54 -41.60
C CYS A 55 9.70 51.45 -42.72
N PRO A 56 8.96 52.54 -42.40
CA PRO A 56 8.66 53.03 -41.05
C PRO A 56 7.55 52.24 -40.37
N ILE A 57 7.76 51.88 -39.11
CA ILE A 57 6.79 51.14 -38.29
C ILE A 57 5.83 52.15 -37.67
N GLU A 58 4.52 51.96 -37.87
CA GLU A 58 3.51 52.76 -37.17
C GLU A 58 2.73 51.89 -36.19
N LEU A 59 2.65 52.39 -34.96
CA LEU A 59 1.97 51.78 -33.83
C LEU A 59 0.85 52.73 -33.41
N SER A 60 -0.33 52.21 -33.14
CA SER A 60 -1.38 53.01 -32.53
C SER A 60 -2.16 52.16 -31.54
N CYS A 61 -2.55 52.74 -30.41
CA CYS A 61 -3.35 52.03 -29.44
C CYS A 61 -4.30 52.95 -28.68
N ALA A 62 -5.36 52.35 -28.15
CA ALA A 62 -6.23 52.94 -27.15
C ALA A 62 -6.13 52.13 -25.85
N VAL A 63 -5.67 52.77 -24.78
CA VAL A 63 -5.44 52.15 -23.46
C VAL A 63 -6.25 52.85 -22.38
N PRO A 64 -6.60 52.18 -21.27
CA PRO A 64 -7.16 52.85 -20.09
C PRO A 64 -6.27 54.01 -19.63
N GLU A 65 -6.89 55.10 -19.16
CA GLU A 65 -6.14 56.28 -18.70
C GLU A 65 -5.10 55.97 -17.62
N ALA A 66 -5.37 54.99 -16.75
CA ALA A 66 -4.45 54.53 -15.72
C ALA A 66 -3.19 53.84 -16.27
N ASP A 67 -3.30 53.18 -17.43
CA ASP A 67 -2.22 52.43 -18.07
C ASP A 67 -1.44 53.29 -19.08
N ALA A 68 -1.98 54.44 -19.46
CA ALA A 68 -1.38 55.35 -20.43
C ALA A 68 0.06 55.79 -20.08
N PRO A 69 0.43 56.09 -18.81
CA PRO A 69 1.81 56.45 -18.47
C PRO A 69 2.81 55.32 -18.75
N ALA A 70 2.47 54.08 -18.41
CA ALA A 70 3.35 52.93 -18.61
C ALA A 70 3.51 52.61 -20.10
N GLN A 71 2.41 52.65 -20.85
CA GLN A 71 2.41 52.42 -22.29
C GLN A 71 3.20 53.53 -23.02
N ARG A 72 3.05 54.78 -22.60
CA ARG A 72 3.82 55.91 -23.11
C ARG A 72 5.31 55.72 -22.87
N ALA A 73 5.73 55.38 -21.64
CA ALA A 73 7.14 55.16 -21.31
C ALA A 73 7.78 54.06 -22.18
N MET A 74 7.04 52.99 -22.48
CA MET A 74 7.52 51.93 -23.37
C MET A 74 7.69 52.41 -24.82
N LEU A 75 6.74 53.21 -25.35
CA LEU A 75 6.88 53.80 -26.68
C LEU A 75 8.06 54.80 -26.72
N GLU A 76 8.24 55.59 -25.68
CA GLU A 76 9.39 56.49 -25.54
C GLU A 76 10.71 55.71 -25.50
N ALA A 77 10.76 54.56 -24.80
CA ALA A 77 11.93 53.68 -24.79
C ALA A 77 12.25 53.09 -26.17
N LEU A 78 11.22 52.72 -26.96
CA LEU A 78 11.39 52.31 -28.36
C LEU A 78 11.97 53.42 -29.22
N LEU A 79 11.48 54.66 -29.06
CA LEU A 79 11.94 55.82 -29.81
C LEU A 79 13.37 56.21 -29.41
N ASP A 80 13.70 56.13 -28.12
CA ASP A 80 15.06 56.32 -27.61
C ASP A 80 16.04 55.29 -28.16
N TRP A 81 15.64 54.02 -28.21
CA TRP A 81 16.43 52.97 -28.84
C TRP A 81 16.64 53.23 -30.33
N THR A 82 15.61 53.72 -31.01
CA THR A 82 15.66 54.11 -32.42
C THR A 82 16.66 55.26 -32.64
N LEU A 83 16.60 56.31 -31.81
CA LEU A 83 17.55 57.42 -31.85
C LEU A 83 19.00 56.97 -31.62
N ARG A 84 19.24 56.08 -30.65
CA ARG A 84 20.58 55.53 -30.38
C ARG A 84 21.17 54.82 -31.60
N LEU A 85 20.32 54.26 -32.47
CA LEU A 85 20.72 53.59 -33.70
C LEU A 85 20.71 54.52 -34.93
N GLY A 86 20.61 55.84 -34.72
CA GLY A 86 20.66 56.86 -35.78
C GLY A 86 19.35 57.02 -36.56
N GLY A 87 18.25 56.44 -36.07
CA GLY A 87 16.93 56.59 -36.67
C GLY A 87 16.20 57.84 -36.16
N ARG A 88 14.91 57.92 -36.51
CA ARG A 88 14.01 59.02 -36.15
C ARG A 88 12.68 58.47 -35.65
N GLY A 89 11.98 59.24 -34.82
CA GLY A 89 10.69 58.82 -34.30
C GLY A 89 9.73 59.95 -34.00
N GLU A 90 8.44 59.63 -34.00
CA GLU A 90 7.34 60.56 -33.72
C GLU A 90 6.39 59.86 -32.74
N LEU A 91 5.96 60.57 -31.70
CA LEU A 91 4.96 60.09 -30.74
C LEU A 91 3.82 61.08 -30.69
N ALA A 92 2.60 60.59 -30.73
CA ALA A 92 1.40 61.35 -30.45
C ALA A 92 0.66 60.77 -29.27
N GLU A 93 0.11 61.67 -28.47
CA GLU A 93 -0.79 61.36 -27.38
C GLU A 93 -2.07 62.19 -27.54
N PHE A 94 -3.22 61.54 -27.44
CA PHE A 94 -4.50 62.18 -27.70
C PHE A 94 -5.62 61.56 -26.88
N THR A 95 -6.64 62.36 -26.56
CA THR A 95 -7.95 61.82 -26.18
C THR A 95 -8.66 61.39 -27.45
N LEU A 96 -9.49 60.33 -27.43
CA LEU A 96 -10.11 59.79 -28.66
C LEU A 96 -11.07 60.79 -29.37
N ASP A 97 -11.49 61.84 -28.66
CA ASP A 97 -12.40 62.88 -29.12
C ASP A 97 -11.82 64.31 -28.99
N GLY A 98 -10.50 64.48 -28.80
CA GLY A 98 -9.89 65.78 -28.50
C GLY A 98 -8.55 66.04 -29.17
N GLU A 99 -7.74 66.91 -28.56
CA GLU A 99 -6.52 67.43 -29.19
C GLU A 99 -5.39 66.38 -29.24
N VAL A 100 -4.62 66.42 -30.34
CA VAL A 100 -3.45 65.59 -30.55
C VAL A 100 -2.18 66.34 -30.17
N ARG A 101 -1.44 65.84 -29.18
CA ARG A 101 -0.14 66.37 -28.76
C ARG A 101 0.97 65.53 -29.38
N CYS A 102 1.80 66.16 -30.20
CA CYS A 102 2.87 65.49 -30.93
C CYS A 102 4.24 65.81 -30.33
N PHE A 103 5.12 64.82 -30.38
CA PHE A 103 6.47 64.88 -29.84
C PHE A 103 7.43 64.24 -30.85
N LEU A 104 8.55 64.92 -31.14
CA LEU A 104 9.56 64.45 -32.09
C LEU A 104 10.83 63.96 -31.39
N TRP A 105 11.29 62.79 -31.80
CA TRP A 105 12.58 62.20 -31.46
C TRP A 105 13.51 62.39 -32.67
N GLU A 106 14.37 63.40 -32.61
CA GLU A 106 15.33 63.73 -33.67
C GLU A 106 16.63 64.30 -33.08
N GLY A 107 17.78 63.80 -33.55
CA GLY A 107 19.10 64.25 -33.10
C GLY A 107 19.40 63.94 -31.62
N LYS A 108 20.05 64.88 -30.90
CA LYS A 108 20.36 64.74 -29.46
C LYS A 108 19.18 65.10 -28.53
N LYS A 109 18.03 65.50 -29.06
CA LYS A 109 16.88 65.97 -28.26
C LYS A 109 15.83 64.87 -28.18
N ARG A 110 15.50 64.46 -26.95
CA ARG A 110 14.71 63.25 -26.67
C ARG A 110 13.19 63.40 -26.65
N ALA A 111 12.61 64.58 -26.92
CA ALA A 111 11.17 64.75 -27.13
C ALA A 111 10.88 66.23 -27.35
N LEU A 112 10.86 66.70 -28.60
CA LEU A 112 10.45 68.08 -28.89
C LEU A 112 8.92 68.15 -29.04
N PRO A 113 8.19 68.87 -28.17
CA PRO A 113 6.77 69.10 -28.40
C PRO A 113 6.60 69.95 -29.66
N VAL A 114 5.74 69.50 -30.57
CA VAL A 114 5.43 70.19 -31.82
C VAL A 114 3.94 70.16 -32.09
N ALA A 115 3.48 71.11 -32.90
CA ALA A 115 2.14 71.03 -33.47
C ALA A 115 2.06 69.84 -34.45
N HIS A 116 0.91 69.16 -34.50
CA HIS A 116 0.67 68.10 -35.48
C HIS A 116 0.85 68.56 -36.94
N SER A 117 0.66 69.87 -37.21
CA SER A 117 0.84 70.50 -38.52
C SER A 117 2.30 70.85 -38.85
N ASP A 118 3.26 70.55 -37.96
CA ASP A 118 4.68 70.74 -38.21
C ASP A 118 5.12 69.85 -39.39
N ARG A 119 5.77 70.45 -40.40
CA ARG A 119 6.22 69.77 -41.64
C ARG A 119 7.13 68.56 -41.41
N ARG A 120 7.73 68.47 -40.21
CA ARG A 120 8.58 67.34 -39.82
C ARG A 120 7.74 66.12 -39.46
N VAL A 121 6.57 66.28 -38.85
CA VAL A 121 5.66 65.16 -38.56
C VAL A 121 5.22 64.52 -39.88
N LYS A 122 5.52 63.24 -40.08
CA LYS A 122 5.25 62.50 -41.32
C LYS A 122 4.02 61.60 -41.23
N THR A 123 3.57 61.28 -40.03
CA THR A 123 2.36 60.49 -39.82
C THR A 123 1.14 61.38 -39.59
N ASP A 124 0.02 61.02 -40.22
CA ASP A 124 -1.28 61.64 -39.95
C ASP A 124 -1.88 61.07 -38.66
N PHE A 125 -1.49 61.66 -37.53
CA PHE A 125 -1.98 61.25 -36.22
C PHE A 125 -3.48 61.52 -36.01
N VAL A 126 -4.08 62.41 -36.80
CA VAL A 126 -5.53 62.66 -36.77
C VAL A 126 -6.27 61.47 -37.39
N MET A 127 -5.74 60.91 -38.49
CA MET A 127 -6.26 59.68 -39.08
C MET A 127 -6.09 58.49 -38.11
N LEU A 128 -4.93 58.33 -37.48
CA LEU A 128 -4.72 57.26 -36.48
C LEU A 128 -5.62 57.42 -35.26
N GLN A 129 -5.85 58.65 -34.79
CA GLN A 129 -6.82 58.93 -33.74
C GLN A 129 -8.24 58.51 -34.15
N LYS A 130 -8.65 58.80 -35.39
CA LYS A 130 -9.94 58.38 -35.92
C LYS A 130 -10.05 56.85 -35.97
N HIS A 131 -9.01 56.15 -36.43
CA HIS A 131 -8.99 54.68 -36.43
C HIS A 131 -9.03 54.10 -35.02
N CYS A 132 -8.25 54.61 -34.08
CA CYS A 132 -8.29 54.22 -32.66
C CYS A 132 -9.66 54.45 -32.06
N ARG A 133 -10.32 55.57 -32.39
CA ARG A 133 -11.69 55.88 -31.95
C ARG A 133 -12.68 54.87 -32.50
N GLU A 134 -12.66 54.58 -33.79
CA GLU A 134 -13.56 53.61 -34.42
C GLU A 134 -13.34 52.19 -33.87
N ALA A 135 -12.08 51.80 -33.64
CA ALA A 135 -11.73 50.54 -33.00
C ALA A 135 -12.25 50.49 -31.55
N ALA A 136 -12.08 51.56 -30.78
CA ALA A 136 -12.57 51.68 -29.41
C ALA A 136 -14.11 51.66 -29.33
N LEU A 137 -14.82 52.26 -30.28
CA LEU A 137 -16.29 52.19 -30.36
C LEU A 137 -16.81 50.79 -30.66
N LYS A 138 -16.07 50.02 -31.46
CA LYS A 138 -16.38 48.62 -31.77
C LYS A 138 -15.92 47.65 -30.69
N TYR A 139 -15.03 48.09 -29.80
CA TYR A 139 -14.45 47.25 -28.77
C TYR A 139 -15.41 47.12 -27.58
N VAL A 140 -15.84 45.88 -27.36
CA VAL A 140 -16.48 45.48 -26.10
C VAL A 140 -15.36 44.98 -25.18
N PRO A 141 -15.05 45.68 -24.08
CA PRO A 141 -14.09 45.17 -23.11
C PRO A 141 -14.54 43.79 -22.67
N ARG A 142 -13.65 42.80 -22.72
CA ARG A 142 -13.87 41.57 -21.96
C ARG A 142 -13.96 42.01 -20.50
N LYS A 143 -15.16 42.00 -19.91
CA LYS A 143 -15.31 42.21 -18.47
C LYS A 143 -14.33 41.25 -17.80
N ALA A 144 -13.44 41.76 -16.96
CA ALA A 144 -12.81 40.92 -15.95
C ALA A 144 -13.98 40.21 -15.27
N THR A 145 -14.04 38.88 -15.36
CA THR A 145 -15.02 38.10 -14.64
C THR A 145 -14.82 38.43 -13.18
N VAL A 146 -15.65 39.33 -12.65
CA VAL A 146 -15.65 39.69 -11.25
C VAL A 146 -15.96 38.41 -10.52
N LEU A 147 -14.94 37.82 -9.87
CA LEU A 147 -15.14 36.66 -9.03
C LEU A 147 -16.16 37.06 -7.96
N ARG A 148 -17.20 36.27 -7.80
CA ARG A 148 -18.19 36.49 -6.77
C ARG A 148 -18.09 35.35 -5.79
N CYS A 149 -18.02 35.70 -4.51
CA CYS A 149 -18.28 34.73 -3.46
C CYS A 149 -19.73 34.23 -3.59
N ALA A 150 -20.04 33.08 -3.01
CA ALA A 150 -21.40 32.53 -2.95
C ALA A 150 -22.41 33.51 -2.33
N CYS A 151 -21.96 34.42 -1.45
CA CYS A 151 -22.80 35.49 -0.89
C CYS A 151 -23.06 36.66 -1.87
N GLY A 152 -22.58 36.59 -3.10
CA GLY A 152 -22.73 37.62 -4.14
C GLY A 152 -21.68 38.72 -4.13
N THR A 153 -20.83 38.79 -3.09
CA THR A 153 -19.80 39.83 -2.93
C THR A 153 -18.67 39.69 -3.95
N ALA A 154 -18.32 40.80 -4.61
CA ALA A 154 -17.18 40.88 -5.51
C ALA A 154 -15.88 40.63 -4.75
N THR A 155 -15.05 39.74 -5.27
CA THR A 155 -13.84 39.23 -4.60
C THR A 155 -12.63 39.44 -5.50
N ALA A 156 -11.55 39.99 -4.93
CA ALA A 156 -10.29 40.12 -5.66
C ALA A 156 -9.67 38.72 -5.89
N PRO A 157 -9.05 38.43 -7.06
CA PRO A 157 -8.42 37.14 -7.36
C PRO A 157 -7.45 36.62 -6.30
N THR A 158 -6.71 37.53 -5.65
CA THR A 158 -5.69 37.20 -4.64
C THR A 158 -6.23 37.17 -3.21
N ALA A 159 -7.52 37.43 -3.00
CA ALA A 159 -8.10 37.46 -1.65
C ALA A 159 -8.02 36.08 -1.00
N VAL A 160 -7.64 36.04 0.28
CA VAL A 160 -7.60 34.80 1.08
C VAL A 160 -8.93 34.51 1.77
N ALA A 161 -9.78 35.51 1.95
CA ALA A 161 -11.13 35.35 2.49
C ALA A 161 -12.11 36.36 1.88
N CYS A 162 -13.40 36.06 1.92
CA CYS A 162 -14.46 36.98 1.50
C CYS A 162 -14.64 38.08 2.54
N VAL A 163 -14.61 39.34 2.11
CA VAL A 163 -14.78 40.51 2.98
C VAL A 163 -16.17 40.65 3.62
N SER A 164 -17.19 39.96 3.09
CA SER A 164 -18.57 40.07 3.58
C SER A 164 -18.98 38.88 4.46
N CYS A 165 -18.75 37.66 4.00
CA CYS A 165 -19.19 36.45 4.72
C CYS A 165 -18.04 35.66 5.34
N GLU A 166 -16.83 36.23 5.35
CA GLU A 166 -15.62 35.66 5.96
C GLU A 166 -15.25 34.26 5.46
N ARG A 167 -15.80 33.88 4.30
CA ARG A 167 -15.50 32.59 3.68
C ARG A 167 -14.00 32.53 3.36
N ASP A 168 -13.29 31.61 4.00
CA ASP A 168 -11.89 31.30 3.71
C ASP A 168 -11.75 30.64 2.32
N PHE A 169 -10.98 31.28 1.44
CA PHE A 169 -10.65 30.78 0.10
C PHE A 169 -9.36 29.96 0.06
N THR A 170 -8.66 29.82 1.18
CA THR A 170 -7.49 28.94 1.33
C THR A 170 -7.85 27.60 1.96
N ALA A 171 -9.10 27.46 2.44
CA ALA A 171 -9.62 26.23 2.96
C ALA A 171 -9.52 25.09 1.91
N PRO A 172 -9.05 23.90 2.29
CA PRO A 172 -9.03 22.74 1.40
C PRO A 172 -10.44 22.43 0.86
N ILE A 173 -10.51 22.00 -0.41
CA ILE A 173 -11.73 21.61 -1.11
C ILE A 173 -11.59 20.14 -1.52
N GLY A 174 -12.61 19.34 -1.22
CA GLY A 174 -12.67 17.92 -1.60
C GLY A 174 -13.40 17.74 -2.93
N ALA A 175 -12.94 16.82 -3.77
CA ALA A 175 -13.62 16.43 -5.01
C ALA A 175 -14.24 15.02 -4.87
N GLU A 176 -15.51 14.88 -5.22
CA GLU A 176 -16.22 13.60 -5.24
C GLU A 176 -16.12 12.96 -6.64
N SER A 177 -14.97 12.37 -6.95
CA SER A 177 -14.71 11.67 -8.22
C SER A 177 -14.34 10.20 -7.97
N ARG A 178 -14.68 9.31 -8.92
CA ARG A 178 -14.30 7.90 -8.80
C ARG A 178 -12.79 7.74 -9.03
N PRO A 179 -12.05 6.99 -8.17
CA PRO A 179 -10.60 6.80 -8.33
C PRO A 179 -10.16 6.10 -9.62
N GLU A 180 -11.08 5.45 -10.34
CA GLU A 180 -10.79 4.62 -11.52
C GLU A 180 -11.17 5.30 -12.85
N ASP A 181 -11.64 6.56 -12.83
CA ASP A 181 -12.14 7.26 -14.02
C ASP A 181 -11.20 8.38 -14.50
N ASP A 182 -10.09 7.98 -15.10
CA ASP A 182 -9.05 8.88 -15.62
C ASP A 182 -9.52 9.75 -16.81
N GLU A 183 -10.46 9.24 -17.61
CA GLU A 183 -10.92 9.94 -18.82
C GLU A 183 -11.74 11.19 -18.47
N SER A 184 -12.64 11.08 -17.49
CA SER A 184 -13.49 12.19 -17.04
C SER A 184 -12.65 13.35 -16.45
N LEU A 185 -11.53 13.04 -15.78
CA LEU A 185 -10.66 14.04 -15.16
C LEU A 185 -9.65 14.69 -16.13
N ARG A 186 -9.42 14.10 -17.31
CA ARG A 186 -8.46 14.61 -18.31
C ARG A 186 -8.79 16.01 -18.82
N LEU A 187 -10.06 16.28 -19.06
CA LEU A 187 -10.52 17.59 -19.56
C LEU A 187 -10.40 18.67 -18.47
N LEU A 188 -10.78 18.34 -17.23
CA LEU A 188 -10.58 19.21 -16.08
C LEU A 188 -9.10 19.55 -15.88
N ARG A 189 -8.22 18.55 -15.93
CA ARG A 189 -6.75 18.74 -15.82
C ARG A 189 -6.23 19.70 -16.88
N THR A 190 -6.60 19.47 -18.15
CA THR A 190 -6.20 20.33 -19.26
C THR A 190 -6.67 21.77 -19.03
N ARG A 191 -7.87 21.95 -18.47
CA ARG A 191 -8.43 23.27 -18.18
C ARG A 191 -7.73 23.97 -17.02
N LEU A 192 -7.41 23.27 -15.93
CA LEU A 192 -6.69 23.81 -14.78
C LEU A 192 -5.27 24.27 -15.16
N VAL A 193 -4.56 23.48 -15.99
CA VAL A 193 -3.24 23.86 -16.53
C VAL A 193 -3.35 25.12 -17.39
N LYS A 194 -4.36 25.20 -18.28
CA LYS A 194 -4.61 26.41 -19.09
C LYS A 194 -4.91 27.66 -18.25
N LEU A 195 -5.42 27.49 -17.03
CA LEU A 195 -5.75 28.56 -16.10
C LEU A 195 -4.62 28.85 -15.10
N ASN A 196 -3.44 28.21 -15.27
CA ASN A 196 -2.28 28.33 -14.38
C ASN A 196 -2.57 27.98 -12.91
N ILE A 197 -3.54 27.10 -12.66
CA ILE A 197 -3.82 26.59 -11.31
C ILE A 197 -2.85 25.42 -11.05
N PRO A 198 -2.06 25.47 -9.97
CA PRO A 198 -1.10 24.41 -9.68
C PRO A 198 -1.84 23.11 -9.37
N LEU A 199 -1.42 22.04 -10.04
CA LEU A 199 -1.85 20.69 -9.69
C LEU A 199 -1.01 20.19 -8.50
N PRO A 200 -1.58 19.37 -7.59
CA PRO A 200 -0.80 18.68 -6.57
C PRO A 200 0.38 17.90 -7.18
N LYS A 201 1.49 17.79 -6.43
CA LYS A 201 2.73 17.13 -6.89
C LYS A 201 2.61 15.61 -7.06
N ASN A 202 1.55 15.01 -6.55
CA ASN A 202 1.20 13.61 -6.76
C ASN A 202 -0.02 13.55 -7.68
N ASP A 203 -0.14 12.48 -8.46
CA ASP A 203 -1.21 12.34 -9.45
C ASP A 203 -2.55 12.74 -8.84
N VAL A 204 -3.31 13.57 -9.54
CA VAL A 204 -4.51 14.28 -9.02
C VAL A 204 -5.52 13.29 -8.43
N PHE A 205 -5.46 12.03 -8.85
CA PHE A 205 -6.30 10.90 -8.44
C PHE A 205 -5.95 10.31 -7.06
N PHE A 206 -4.72 10.53 -6.57
CA PHE A 206 -4.37 10.22 -5.18
C PHE A 206 -4.62 11.39 -4.24
N ALA A 207 -4.83 12.60 -4.76
CA ALA A 207 -5.12 13.78 -3.97
C ALA A 207 -6.56 14.22 -4.23
N ASN A 208 -7.51 13.61 -3.53
CA ASN A 208 -8.93 14.02 -3.51
C ASN A 208 -9.14 15.42 -2.88
N VAL A 209 -8.06 16.20 -2.73
CA VAL A 209 -7.93 17.42 -1.97
C VAL A 209 -7.24 18.47 -2.83
N PHE A 210 -7.97 19.52 -3.16
CA PHE A 210 -7.40 20.75 -3.70
C PHE A 210 -7.13 21.74 -2.56
N ARG A 211 -5.94 22.34 -2.54
CA ARG A 211 -5.53 23.33 -1.53
C ARG A 211 -5.33 24.69 -2.19
N PRO A 212 -6.40 25.46 -2.41
CA PRO A 212 -6.31 26.77 -3.06
C PRO A 212 -5.45 27.74 -2.25
N ARG A 213 -4.77 28.65 -2.95
CA ARG A 213 -3.98 29.73 -2.36
C ARG A 213 -4.72 31.05 -2.23
N ASN A 214 -5.82 31.22 -2.98
CA ASN A 214 -6.59 32.45 -3.06
C ASN A 214 -7.97 32.23 -3.68
N ALA A 215 -8.77 33.29 -3.72
CA ALA A 215 -10.12 33.33 -4.28
C ALA A 215 -10.19 32.87 -5.74
N PHE A 216 -9.20 33.20 -6.57
CA PHE A 216 -9.17 32.76 -7.96
C PHE A 216 -9.13 31.25 -8.04
N GLU A 217 -8.21 30.61 -7.32
CA GLU A 217 -8.09 29.15 -7.30
C GLU A 217 -9.34 28.48 -6.73
N ALA A 218 -9.84 28.94 -5.58
CA ALA A 218 -11.00 28.34 -4.93
C ALA A 218 -12.28 28.45 -5.77
N LEU A 219 -12.63 29.65 -6.22
CA LEU A 219 -13.88 29.90 -6.94
C LEU A 219 -13.85 29.32 -8.36
N THR A 220 -12.68 29.30 -9.01
CA THR A 220 -12.52 28.67 -10.32
C THR A 220 -12.70 27.16 -10.24
N TYR A 221 -12.19 26.53 -9.16
CA TYR A 221 -12.36 25.09 -8.97
C TYR A 221 -13.84 24.72 -8.78
N GLU A 222 -14.58 25.48 -7.97
CA GLU A 222 -16.03 25.31 -7.77
C GLU A 222 -16.85 25.51 -9.04
N GLU A 223 -16.46 26.44 -9.91
CA GLU A 223 -17.15 26.67 -11.19
C GLU A 223 -16.87 25.55 -12.21
N LEU A 224 -15.67 24.99 -12.22
CA LEU A 224 -15.25 24.00 -13.20
C LEU A 224 -15.79 22.60 -12.92
N LEU A 225 -15.82 22.16 -11.65
CA LEU A 225 -16.18 20.78 -11.30
C LEU A 225 -17.56 20.34 -11.82
N PRO A 226 -18.65 21.12 -11.66
CA PRO A 226 -19.95 20.74 -12.19
C PRO A 226 -19.98 20.58 -13.72
N ARG A 227 -19.09 21.28 -14.45
CA ARG A 227 -19.00 21.17 -15.93
C ARG A 227 -18.41 19.85 -16.40
N PHE A 228 -17.78 19.11 -15.50
CA PHE A 228 -17.21 17.80 -15.74
C PHE A 228 -17.90 16.72 -14.90
N GLU A 229 -19.13 16.98 -14.45
CA GLU A 229 -19.95 16.02 -13.69
C GLU A 229 -19.35 15.61 -12.33
N PHE A 230 -18.48 16.45 -11.76
CA PHE A 230 -17.93 16.26 -10.42
C PHE A 230 -18.63 17.16 -9.40
N GLU A 231 -18.80 16.64 -8.19
CA GLU A 231 -19.34 17.40 -7.06
C GLU A 231 -18.24 17.77 -6.06
N THR A 232 -18.35 18.95 -5.45
CA THR A 232 -17.48 19.35 -4.33
C THR A 232 -18.06 18.86 -3.01
N THR A 233 -17.21 18.31 -2.15
CA THR A 233 -17.56 18.16 -0.74
C THR A 233 -17.69 19.56 -0.12
N ASP A 234 -18.79 19.81 0.61
CA ASP A 234 -18.97 21.08 1.32
C ASP A 234 -17.76 21.38 2.26
N PRO A 235 -17.22 22.62 2.26
CA PRO A 235 -16.04 22.94 3.07
C PRO A 235 -16.22 22.79 4.58
N ARG A 236 -17.45 22.87 5.12
CA ARG A 236 -17.71 22.63 6.54
C ARG A 236 -17.75 21.14 6.83
N GLU A 237 -18.40 20.37 5.96
CA GLU A 237 -18.42 18.91 6.07
C GLU A 237 -17.01 18.31 5.94
N LEU A 238 -16.19 18.78 4.99
CA LEU A 238 -14.80 18.34 4.88
C LEU A 238 -14.00 18.68 6.15
N ARG A 239 -14.15 19.89 6.71
CA ARG A 239 -13.53 20.29 7.97
C ARG A 239 -13.95 19.37 9.13
N ARG A 240 -15.24 19.11 9.28
CA ARG A 240 -15.76 18.18 10.28
C ARG A 240 -15.14 16.78 10.13
N ARG A 241 -15.03 16.25 8.91
CA ARG A 241 -14.39 14.96 8.65
C ARG A 241 -12.90 14.97 9.02
N ILE A 242 -12.18 16.03 8.67
CA ILE A 242 -10.76 16.21 9.05
C ILE A 242 -10.61 16.25 10.57
N GLU A 243 -11.45 17.00 11.27
CA GLU A 243 -11.43 17.08 12.73
C GLU A 243 -11.71 15.72 13.37
N LEU A 244 -12.70 14.98 12.85
CA LEU A 244 -13.00 13.64 13.32
C LEU A 244 -11.79 12.71 13.14
N LEU A 245 -11.18 12.70 11.96
CA LEU A 245 -10.02 11.85 11.64
C LEU A 245 -8.77 12.26 12.42
N THR A 246 -8.57 13.55 12.65
CA THR A 246 -7.44 14.05 13.45
C THR A 246 -7.60 13.65 14.92
N GLU A 247 -8.81 13.76 15.47
CA GLU A 247 -9.08 13.37 16.85
C GLU A 247 -8.80 11.89 17.08
N VAL A 248 -9.26 10.99 16.20
CA VAL A 248 -9.08 9.54 16.41
C VAL A 248 -7.61 9.13 16.45
N GLU A 249 -6.73 9.81 15.71
CA GLU A 249 -5.29 9.56 15.74
C GLU A 249 -4.65 9.90 17.09
N THR A 250 -5.31 10.69 17.93
CA THR A 250 -4.81 10.99 19.28
C THR A 250 -5.17 9.90 20.30
N TRP A 251 -6.16 9.05 20.00
CA TRP A 251 -6.70 8.08 20.96
C TRP A 251 -5.70 7.01 21.39
N PRO A 252 -4.85 6.43 20.51
CA PRO A 252 -3.86 5.43 20.91
C PRO A 252 -2.94 5.94 22.03
N LYS A 253 -2.51 7.20 21.95
CA LYS A 253 -1.66 7.83 22.96
C LYS A 253 -2.44 8.19 24.22
N ARG A 254 -3.66 8.72 24.08
CA ARG A 254 -4.46 9.21 25.21
C ARG A 254 -5.10 8.09 26.04
N TYR A 255 -5.42 6.96 25.42
CA TYR A 255 -6.14 5.85 26.04
C TYR A 255 -5.39 4.52 25.92
N SER A 256 -4.05 4.54 25.86
CA SER A 256 -3.23 3.35 25.71
C SER A 256 -3.50 2.32 26.82
N PRO A 257 -4.07 1.15 26.50
CA PRO A 257 -4.29 0.11 27.49
C PRO A 257 -2.98 -0.64 27.78
N PRO A 258 -2.74 -1.04 29.05
CA PRO A 258 -1.55 -1.82 29.41
C PRO A 258 -1.50 -3.16 28.66
N GLY A 259 -0.36 -3.45 28.04
CA GLY A 259 -0.14 -4.69 27.28
C GLY A 259 -0.18 -4.55 25.76
N LEU A 260 -0.42 -3.35 25.24
CA LEU A 260 -0.15 -3.02 23.83
C LEU A 260 1.22 -2.36 23.68
N LEU A 261 1.82 -2.53 22.50
CA LEU A 261 2.98 -1.75 22.08
C LEU A 261 2.59 -0.28 21.90
N ASP A 262 3.57 0.63 21.96
CA ASP A 262 3.36 2.04 21.68
C ASP A 262 3.06 2.24 20.18
N GLU A 263 1.79 2.02 19.83
CA GLU A 263 1.27 2.18 18.47
C GLU A 263 1.19 3.66 18.11
N SER A 264 1.74 4.01 16.96
CA SER A 264 1.78 5.39 16.48
C SER A 264 0.51 5.83 15.75
N SER A 265 -0.31 4.89 15.27
CA SER A 265 -1.52 5.18 14.48
C SER A 265 -2.77 4.48 15.01
N PHE A 266 -3.93 5.11 14.81
CA PHE A 266 -5.22 4.60 15.25
C PHE A 266 -5.59 3.25 14.64
N ALA A 267 -5.38 3.07 13.34
CA ALA A 267 -5.74 1.82 12.69
C ALA A 267 -4.88 0.63 13.15
N SER A 268 -3.57 0.84 13.40
CA SER A 268 -2.72 -0.20 14.00
C SER A 268 -3.15 -0.50 15.44
N TRP A 269 -3.45 0.54 16.22
CA TRP A 269 -3.96 0.38 17.58
C TRP A 269 -5.28 -0.43 17.63
N CYS A 270 -6.22 -0.16 16.72
CA CYS A 270 -7.45 -0.95 16.58
C CYS A 270 -7.18 -2.43 16.27
N ALA A 271 -6.22 -2.73 15.38
CA ALA A 271 -5.83 -4.10 15.09
C ALA A 271 -5.23 -4.79 16.34
N SER A 272 -4.37 -4.08 17.07
CA SER A 272 -3.72 -4.61 18.28
C SER A 272 -4.69 -4.83 19.45
N LEU A 273 -5.89 -4.25 19.45
CA LEU A 273 -6.92 -4.58 20.46
C LEU A 273 -7.28 -6.08 20.49
N GLN A 274 -7.13 -6.78 19.36
CA GLN A 274 -7.42 -8.22 19.25
C GLN A 274 -6.44 -9.10 20.03
N THR A 275 -5.30 -8.56 20.47
CA THR A 275 -4.26 -9.31 21.21
C THR A 275 -4.29 -9.03 22.71
N LEU A 276 -5.27 -8.27 23.20
CA LEU A 276 -5.37 -7.92 24.62
C LEU A 276 -5.75 -9.12 25.48
N THR A 277 -4.94 -9.37 26.52
CA THR A 277 -5.17 -10.46 27.49
C THR A 277 -5.24 -9.98 28.94
N LYS A 278 -4.85 -8.74 29.22
CA LYS A 278 -4.73 -8.22 30.59
C LYS A 278 -6.04 -7.55 31.06
N PRO A 279 -6.63 -7.96 32.19
CA PRO A 279 -7.84 -7.33 32.74
C PRO A 279 -7.68 -5.84 33.05
N SER A 280 -6.46 -5.38 33.33
CA SER A 280 -6.16 -3.96 33.54
C SER A 280 -6.40 -3.08 32.31
N ALA A 281 -6.52 -3.66 31.10
CA ALA A 281 -6.89 -2.95 29.88
C ALA A 281 -8.33 -2.42 29.90
N ARG A 282 -9.22 -2.96 30.74
CA ARG A 282 -10.64 -2.58 30.80
C ARG A 282 -10.84 -1.10 31.11
N LYS A 283 -10.21 -0.58 32.18
CA LYS A 283 -10.45 0.80 32.66
C LYS A 283 -10.11 1.87 31.61
N PRO A 284 -8.95 1.85 30.94
CA PRO A 284 -8.65 2.79 29.84
C PRO A 284 -9.66 2.75 28.69
N LEU A 285 -10.11 1.55 28.30
CA LEU A 285 -11.05 1.37 27.19
C LEU A 285 -12.47 1.80 27.55
N GLU A 286 -12.93 1.53 28.78
CA GLU A 286 -14.20 2.06 29.30
C GLU A 286 -14.16 3.59 29.40
N ARG A 287 -13.02 4.17 29.79
CA ARG A 287 -12.82 5.62 29.80
C ARG A 287 -12.94 6.20 28.40
N LEU A 288 -12.29 5.59 27.40
CA LEU A 288 -12.43 5.98 25.99
C LEU A 288 -13.90 5.90 25.54
N ALA A 289 -14.57 4.80 25.85
CA ALA A 289 -15.99 4.62 25.52
C ALA A 289 -16.89 5.68 26.15
N ARG A 290 -16.62 6.07 27.40
CA ARG A 290 -17.36 7.13 28.10
C ARG A 290 -17.12 8.51 27.50
N GLU A 291 -15.86 8.85 27.19
CA GLU A 291 -15.49 10.19 26.70
C GLU A 291 -15.82 10.37 25.20
N GLN A 292 -15.60 9.33 24.38
CA GLN A 292 -15.63 9.41 22.92
C GLN A 292 -16.71 8.53 22.27
N GLY A 293 -17.52 7.81 23.05
CA GLY A 293 -18.48 6.84 22.53
C GLY A 293 -19.51 7.40 21.56
N HIS A 294 -19.83 8.70 21.66
CA HIS A 294 -20.71 9.40 20.73
C HIS A 294 -20.17 9.40 19.28
N ARG A 295 -18.84 9.30 19.09
CA ARG A 295 -18.18 9.33 17.78
C ARG A 295 -18.03 7.95 17.13
N PHE A 296 -18.16 6.86 17.90
CA PHE A 296 -17.89 5.51 17.38
C PHE A 296 -18.80 5.13 16.20
N LYS A 297 -20.08 5.49 16.25
CA LYS A 297 -21.01 5.21 15.15
C LYS A 297 -20.64 6.00 13.90
N GLU A 298 -20.21 7.24 14.07
CA GLU A 298 -19.80 8.12 12.97
C GLU A 298 -18.54 7.59 12.27
N ILE A 299 -17.54 7.17 13.05
CA ILE A 299 -16.30 6.59 12.52
C ILE A 299 -16.57 5.22 11.89
N ALA A 300 -17.41 4.38 12.49
CA ALA A 300 -17.79 3.08 11.92
C ALA A 300 -18.62 3.19 10.64
N ALA A 301 -19.27 4.34 10.42
CA ALA A 301 -20.04 4.65 9.21
C ALA A 301 -19.22 5.32 8.10
N VAL A 302 -17.94 5.60 8.35
CA VAL A 302 -17.02 6.12 7.33
C VAL A 302 -16.99 5.15 6.15
N ALA A 303 -17.43 5.55 4.97
CA ALA A 303 -17.27 4.76 3.78
C ALA A 303 -15.83 4.95 3.27
N PRO A 304 -14.92 3.97 3.39
CA PRO A 304 -13.50 4.18 3.14
C PRO A 304 -13.17 4.46 1.67
N TRP A 305 -14.07 4.07 0.77
CA TRP A 305 -14.01 4.33 -0.67
C TRP A 305 -14.71 5.63 -1.08
N ALA A 306 -15.43 6.30 -0.17
CA ALA A 306 -16.09 7.55 -0.49
C ALA A 306 -15.02 8.66 -0.64
N PRO A 307 -14.96 9.35 -1.80
CA PRO A 307 -13.88 10.29 -2.09
C PRO A 307 -13.73 11.39 -1.04
N GLY A 308 -14.82 11.92 -0.50
CA GLY A 308 -14.73 12.94 0.54
C GLY A 308 -14.17 12.47 1.90
N TRP A 309 -14.19 11.16 2.21
CA TRP A 309 -13.49 10.61 3.38
C TRP A 309 -12.02 10.34 3.09
N LEU A 310 -11.68 9.92 1.86
CA LEU A 310 -10.30 9.82 1.39
C LEU A 310 -9.62 11.20 1.40
N ALA A 311 -10.33 12.24 0.94
CA ALA A 311 -9.87 13.62 0.99
C ALA A 311 -9.54 14.06 2.42
N ALA A 312 -10.47 13.81 3.36
CA ALA A 312 -10.26 14.16 4.77
C ALA A 312 -9.03 13.45 5.36
N ARG A 313 -8.82 12.17 5.01
CA ARG A 313 -7.63 11.40 5.42
C ARG A 313 -6.34 12.01 4.90
N ASP A 314 -6.30 12.33 3.62
CA ASP A 314 -5.09 12.87 2.98
C ASP A 314 -4.72 14.25 3.57
N VAL A 315 -5.70 15.02 4.04
CA VAL A 315 -5.44 16.28 4.78
C VAL A 315 -4.96 16.02 6.20
N SER A 316 -5.68 15.18 6.95
CA SER A 316 -5.40 14.89 8.37
C SER A 316 -4.14 14.06 8.59
N GLY A 317 -3.67 13.35 7.55
CA GLY A 317 -2.63 12.32 7.69
C GLY A 317 -3.10 11.09 8.46
N SER A 318 -4.42 10.89 8.59
CA SER A 318 -4.97 9.76 9.33
C SER A 318 -4.69 8.42 8.66
N SER A 319 -4.53 7.40 9.48
CA SER A 319 -4.50 5.99 9.10
C SER A 319 -5.88 5.44 8.67
N VAL A 320 -6.94 6.22 8.83
CA VAL A 320 -8.33 5.89 8.47
C VAL A 320 -8.90 6.95 7.50
N PRO A 321 -9.66 6.55 6.47
CA PRO A 321 -9.88 5.18 6.01
C PRO A 321 -8.75 4.59 5.15
N GLY A 322 -8.32 3.38 5.47
CA GLY A 322 -7.63 2.47 4.53
C GLY A 322 -8.52 1.27 4.22
N SER A 323 -8.67 0.90 2.94
CA SER A 323 -9.60 -0.17 2.49
C SER A 323 -9.38 -1.50 3.22
N TYR A 324 -8.13 -1.91 3.43
CA TYR A 324 -7.78 -3.14 4.12
C TYR A 324 -7.93 -3.08 5.66
N ARG A 325 -8.00 -1.87 6.25
CA ARG A 325 -8.13 -1.69 7.71
C ARG A 325 -9.54 -1.34 8.16
N PHE A 326 -10.45 -0.98 7.24
CA PHE A 326 -11.77 -0.47 7.60
C PHE A 326 -12.60 -1.47 8.41
N GLU A 327 -12.71 -2.72 7.96
CA GLU A 327 -13.47 -3.75 8.70
C GLU A 327 -12.86 -4.02 10.08
N GLN A 328 -11.52 -3.96 10.20
CA GLN A 328 -10.84 -4.10 11.49
C GLN A 328 -11.17 -2.94 12.43
N VAL A 329 -11.14 -1.70 11.93
CA VAL A 329 -11.52 -0.50 12.71
C VAL A 329 -12.99 -0.58 13.14
N LYS A 330 -13.88 -0.99 12.24
CA LYS A 330 -15.31 -1.15 12.54
C LYS A 330 -15.54 -2.19 13.65
N GLN A 331 -14.91 -3.36 13.53
CA GLN A 331 -14.99 -4.41 14.56
C GLN A 331 -14.42 -3.95 15.91
N ALA A 332 -13.28 -3.25 15.89
CA ALA A 332 -12.68 -2.66 17.09
C ALA A 332 -13.60 -1.62 17.76
N LEU A 333 -14.25 -0.76 16.98
CA LEU A 333 -15.24 0.20 17.49
C LEU A 333 -16.47 -0.49 18.07
N ASP A 334 -16.96 -1.56 17.44
CA ASP A 334 -18.07 -2.36 17.97
C ASP A 334 -17.69 -3.05 19.30
N PHE A 335 -16.44 -3.50 19.45
CA PHE A 335 -15.90 -3.99 20.71
C PHE A 335 -15.84 -2.89 21.80
N LEU A 336 -15.38 -1.68 21.47
CA LEU A 336 -15.40 -0.55 22.39
C LEU A 336 -16.82 -0.15 22.79
N ARG A 337 -17.78 -0.21 21.84
CA ARG A 337 -19.20 0.00 22.12
C ARG A 337 -19.76 -1.06 23.07
N ARG A 338 -19.31 -2.31 22.97
CA ARG A 338 -19.70 -3.39 23.88
C ARG A 338 -19.23 -3.12 25.31
N LEU A 339 -18.00 -2.62 25.49
CA LEU A 339 -17.51 -2.14 26.80
C LEU A 339 -18.34 -0.96 27.34
N ALA A 340 -18.92 -0.15 26.47
CA ALA A 340 -19.87 0.91 26.85
C ALA A 340 -21.29 0.40 27.21
N GLY A 341 -21.53 -0.91 27.18
CA GLY A 341 -22.84 -1.51 27.45
C GLY A 341 -23.75 -1.64 26.22
N ALA A 342 -23.26 -1.40 25.01
CA ALA A 342 -24.07 -1.55 23.80
C ALA A 342 -24.33 -3.04 23.47
N LYS A 343 -25.50 -3.32 22.86
CA LYS A 343 -25.85 -4.65 22.34
C LYS A 343 -25.40 -4.79 20.88
N VAL A 344 -24.11 -5.07 20.69
CA VAL A 344 -23.51 -5.27 19.37
C VAL A 344 -22.87 -6.66 19.32
N ALA A 345 -23.04 -7.36 18.20
CA ALA A 345 -22.42 -8.66 17.97
C ALA A 345 -20.93 -8.48 17.67
N LEU A 346 -20.07 -9.28 18.31
CA LEU A 346 -18.63 -9.25 18.12
C LEU A 346 -18.15 -10.44 17.28
N SER A 347 -17.01 -10.28 16.62
CA SER A 347 -16.29 -11.40 16.02
C SER A 347 -15.81 -12.37 17.09
N ALA A 348 -15.49 -13.61 16.69
CA ALA A 348 -14.96 -14.60 17.62
C ALA A 348 -13.65 -14.11 18.29
N GLU A 349 -12.75 -13.46 17.54
CA GLU A 349 -11.49 -12.95 18.10
C GLU A 349 -11.74 -11.92 19.21
N LEU A 350 -12.59 -10.92 18.96
CA LEU A 350 -12.88 -9.86 19.92
C LEU A 350 -13.75 -10.33 21.09
N LEU A 351 -14.57 -11.36 20.88
CA LEU A 351 -15.31 -12.00 21.96
C LEU A 351 -14.36 -12.73 22.92
N GLY A 352 -13.31 -13.38 22.40
CA GLY A 352 -12.24 -13.97 23.22
C GLY A 352 -11.50 -12.91 24.05
N VAL A 353 -11.17 -11.77 23.45
CA VAL A 353 -10.59 -10.62 24.18
C VAL A 353 -11.54 -10.13 25.28
N LEU A 354 -12.83 -9.97 24.96
CA LEU A 354 -13.83 -9.53 25.93
C LEU A 354 -13.94 -10.49 27.13
N GLN A 355 -13.85 -11.81 26.89
CA GLN A 355 -13.81 -12.81 27.96
C GLN A 355 -12.62 -12.63 28.91
N HIS A 356 -11.47 -12.20 28.40
CA HIS A 356 -10.30 -11.96 29.24
C HIS A 356 -10.39 -10.66 30.05
N ILE A 357 -10.87 -9.57 29.44
CA ILE A 357 -10.79 -8.25 30.06
C ILE A 357 -12.06 -7.81 30.79
N ALA A 358 -13.23 -8.30 30.37
CA ALA A 358 -14.54 -7.97 30.94
C ALA A 358 -15.51 -9.17 30.80
N PRO A 359 -15.22 -10.31 31.47
CA PRO A 359 -16.01 -11.54 31.34
C PRO A 359 -17.49 -11.37 31.73
N ASP A 360 -17.80 -10.42 32.61
CA ASP A 360 -19.15 -10.05 33.02
C ASP A 360 -20.03 -9.52 31.88
N LEU A 361 -19.43 -9.05 30.78
CA LEU A 361 -20.14 -8.54 29.60
C LEU A 361 -20.43 -9.62 28.54
N VAL A 362 -19.93 -10.84 28.75
CA VAL A 362 -20.11 -11.97 27.86
C VAL A 362 -21.28 -12.81 28.35
N THR A 363 -22.32 -12.92 27.54
CA THR A 363 -23.45 -13.78 27.88
C THR A 363 -23.07 -15.25 27.76
N GLU A 364 -23.71 -16.12 28.54
CA GLU A 364 -23.50 -17.58 28.47
C GLU A 364 -23.75 -18.12 27.04
N LYS A 365 -24.71 -17.53 26.31
CA LYS A 365 -24.99 -17.87 24.92
C LYS A 365 -23.83 -17.50 23.99
N GLU A 366 -23.27 -16.30 24.13
CA GLU A 366 -22.10 -15.85 23.37
C GLU A 366 -20.87 -16.70 23.70
N GLN A 367 -20.65 -17.04 24.98
CA GLN A 367 -19.56 -17.92 25.40
C GLN A 367 -19.67 -19.30 24.75
N LYS A 368 -20.85 -19.93 24.76
CA LYS A 368 -21.09 -21.21 24.08
C LYS A 368 -20.90 -21.12 22.57
N LEU A 369 -21.28 -20.01 21.93
CA LEU A 369 -21.06 -19.78 20.50
C LEU A 369 -19.57 -19.62 20.19
N HIS A 370 -18.84 -18.88 21.02
CA HIS A 370 -17.39 -18.71 20.88
C HIS A 370 -16.65 -20.03 21.03
N GLU A 371 -16.95 -20.80 22.08
CA GLU A 371 -16.39 -22.15 22.28
C GLU A 371 -16.64 -23.04 21.07
N LYS A 372 -17.87 -23.02 20.52
CA LYS A 372 -18.20 -23.80 19.31
C LYS A 372 -17.40 -23.37 18.08
N GLU A 373 -17.15 -22.07 17.89
CA GLU A 373 -16.36 -21.57 16.77
C GLU A 373 -14.87 -21.91 16.94
N LEU A 374 -14.32 -21.77 18.15
CA LEU A 374 -12.98 -22.23 18.49
C LEU A 374 -12.83 -23.74 18.27
N ASP A 375 -13.82 -24.53 18.69
CA ASP A 375 -13.85 -25.97 18.46
C ASP A 375 -13.92 -26.28 16.95
N ARG A 376 -14.72 -25.53 16.17
CA ARG A 376 -14.81 -25.70 14.71
C ARG A 376 -13.47 -25.44 14.03
N ARG A 377 -12.78 -24.34 14.38
CA ARG A 377 -11.46 -23.98 13.84
C ARG A 377 -10.44 -25.05 14.18
N ALA A 378 -10.29 -25.36 15.47
CA ALA A 378 -9.38 -26.39 15.98
C ALA A 378 -9.57 -27.75 15.32
N LEU A 379 -10.79 -28.09 14.92
CA LEU A 379 -11.09 -29.32 14.19
C LEU A 379 -10.71 -29.23 12.70
N SER A 380 -10.90 -28.07 12.07
CA SER A 380 -10.73 -27.87 10.63
C SER A 380 -9.27 -27.70 10.17
N ASP A 381 -8.48 -26.89 10.87
CA ASP A 381 -7.10 -26.55 10.49
C ASP A 381 -6.06 -27.05 11.51
N GLY A 382 -6.48 -27.45 12.72
CA GLY A 382 -5.62 -27.99 13.77
C GLY A 382 -5.14 -26.96 14.79
N THR A 383 -5.31 -25.66 14.52
CA THR A 383 -4.85 -24.60 15.41
C THR A 383 -5.69 -24.55 16.69
N GLY A 384 -5.04 -24.64 17.85
CA GLY A 384 -5.71 -24.67 19.15
C GLY A 384 -6.37 -26.02 19.49
N PHE A 385 -5.97 -27.12 18.82
CA PHE A 385 -6.51 -28.46 19.07
C PHE A 385 -6.26 -28.95 20.50
N GLY A 386 -5.13 -28.58 21.12
CA GLY A 386 -4.88 -28.86 22.54
C GLY A 386 -5.93 -28.26 23.47
N ASP A 387 -6.33 -27.01 23.25
CA ASP A 387 -7.34 -26.35 24.06
C ASP A 387 -8.76 -26.90 23.80
N TYR A 388 -9.04 -27.34 22.57
CA TYR A 388 -10.24 -28.14 22.28
C TYR A 388 -10.30 -29.42 23.14
N LEU A 389 -9.19 -30.17 23.24
CA LEU A 389 -9.13 -31.38 24.06
C LEU A 389 -9.29 -31.06 25.56
N LYS A 390 -8.71 -29.96 26.05
CA LYS A 390 -8.92 -29.50 27.43
C LYS A 390 -10.38 -29.16 27.70
N ARG A 391 -11.05 -28.39 26.82
CA ARG A 391 -12.49 -28.05 26.94
C ARG A 391 -13.39 -29.29 26.92
N ARG A 392 -13.09 -30.25 26.04
CA ARG A 392 -13.80 -31.55 26.02
C ARG A 392 -13.58 -32.34 27.31
N SER A 393 -12.37 -32.33 27.85
CA SER A 393 -12.01 -33.03 29.09
C SER A 393 -12.74 -32.47 30.31
N ALA A 394 -12.92 -31.15 30.38
CA ALA A 394 -13.68 -30.50 31.46
C ALA A 394 -15.15 -30.96 31.53
N LYS A 395 -15.71 -31.42 30.40
CA LYS A 395 -17.09 -31.94 30.30
C LYS A 395 -17.17 -33.47 30.40
N ALA A 396 -16.04 -34.15 30.59
CA ALA A 396 -15.93 -35.62 30.61
C ALA A 396 -15.49 -36.16 31.98
N LYS A 397 -15.68 -37.47 32.19
CA LYS A 397 -15.28 -38.16 33.43
C LYS A 397 -13.76 -38.17 33.66
N SER A 398 -12.97 -38.11 32.59
CA SER A 398 -11.50 -38.00 32.62
C SER A 398 -10.97 -37.52 31.26
N GLN A 399 -9.73 -37.02 31.24
CA GLN A 399 -9.03 -36.61 30.02
C GLN A 399 -8.93 -37.77 29.01
N ALA A 400 -8.52 -38.95 29.47
CA ALA A 400 -8.55 -40.18 28.68
C ALA A 400 -9.95 -40.45 28.07
N HIS A 401 -11.03 -40.29 28.85
CA HIS A 401 -12.38 -40.54 28.33
C HIS A 401 -12.80 -39.53 27.24
N ALA A 402 -12.43 -38.25 27.39
CA ALA A 402 -12.63 -37.25 26.35
C ALA A 402 -11.83 -37.59 25.09
N LEU A 403 -10.57 -38.00 25.23
CA LEU A 403 -9.73 -38.43 24.12
C LEU A 403 -10.32 -39.64 23.37
N ALA A 404 -10.85 -40.63 24.09
CA ALA A 404 -11.53 -41.77 23.48
C ALA A 404 -12.77 -41.36 22.69
N ALA A 405 -13.56 -40.40 23.19
CA ALA A 405 -14.73 -39.88 22.46
C ALA A 405 -14.30 -39.16 21.17
N VAL A 406 -13.24 -38.33 21.22
CA VAL A 406 -12.71 -37.65 20.02
C VAL A 406 -12.16 -38.66 19.01
N LEU A 407 -11.47 -39.70 19.45
CA LEU A 407 -10.99 -40.79 18.58
C LEU A 407 -12.14 -41.60 17.98
N ALA A 408 -13.24 -41.80 18.72
CA ALA A 408 -14.44 -42.47 18.19
C ALA A 408 -15.12 -41.61 17.12
N GLU A 409 -15.21 -40.29 17.34
CA GLU A 409 -15.72 -39.33 16.36
C GLU A 409 -14.83 -39.19 15.12
N ALA A 410 -13.52 -39.44 15.25
CA ALA A 410 -12.58 -39.45 14.12
C ALA A 410 -12.83 -40.62 13.16
N GLY A 411 -13.35 -41.75 13.67
CA GLY A 411 -13.59 -42.94 12.87
C GLY A 411 -12.30 -43.63 12.40
N SER A 412 -12.32 -44.19 11.19
CA SER A 412 -11.12 -44.82 10.61
C SER A 412 -10.20 -43.77 9.99
N PRO A 413 -8.88 -43.79 10.28
CA PRO A 413 -7.90 -42.87 9.66
C PRO A 413 -7.76 -43.05 8.13
N ASP A 414 -8.30 -44.15 7.60
CA ASP A 414 -8.27 -44.52 6.18
C ASP A 414 -9.57 -44.20 5.44
N ALA A 415 -10.61 -43.76 6.15
CA ALA A 415 -11.89 -43.44 5.53
C ALA A 415 -11.74 -42.21 4.63
N LYS A 416 -12.06 -42.37 3.34
CA LYS A 416 -12.25 -41.23 2.43
C LYS A 416 -13.56 -40.54 2.81
N GLY A 417 -13.52 -39.55 3.69
CA GLY A 417 -14.74 -38.96 4.26
C GLY A 417 -14.55 -37.67 5.06
N SER A 418 -15.68 -37.04 5.36
CA SER A 418 -15.92 -35.67 5.86
C SER A 418 -15.43 -35.36 7.28
N ALA A 419 -14.57 -36.19 7.87
CA ALA A 419 -14.06 -35.93 9.21
C ALA A 419 -13.07 -34.75 9.18
N PRO A 420 -13.14 -33.81 10.15
CA PRO A 420 -12.20 -32.70 10.23
C PRO A 420 -10.74 -33.17 10.33
N SER A 421 -9.83 -32.46 9.68
CA SER A 421 -8.43 -32.87 9.46
C SER A 421 -7.70 -33.19 10.77
N ALA A 422 -7.91 -32.38 11.83
CA ALA A 422 -7.24 -32.56 13.12
C ALA A 422 -7.62 -33.88 13.80
N ARG A 423 -8.88 -34.33 13.66
CA ARG A 423 -9.33 -35.63 14.19
C ARG A 423 -8.70 -36.79 13.44
N VAL A 424 -8.62 -36.68 12.11
CA VAL A 424 -7.97 -37.70 11.27
C VAL A 424 -6.49 -37.78 11.61
N ASN A 425 -5.80 -36.64 11.76
CA ASN A 425 -4.40 -36.57 12.16
C ASN A 425 -4.17 -37.19 13.55
N LEU A 426 -5.07 -36.95 14.51
CA LEU A 426 -5.02 -37.59 15.81
C LEU A 426 -5.17 -39.11 15.70
N ALA A 427 -6.17 -39.61 14.96
CA ALA A 427 -6.35 -41.04 14.73
C ALA A 427 -5.12 -41.70 14.08
N ARG A 428 -4.52 -41.02 13.10
CA ARG A 428 -3.29 -41.44 12.41
C ARG A 428 -2.10 -41.53 13.37
N ALA A 429 -1.87 -40.49 14.17
CA ALA A 429 -0.79 -40.46 15.16
C ALA A 429 -0.94 -41.57 16.22
N VAL A 430 -2.17 -41.89 16.64
CA VAL A 430 -2.44 -43.00 17.56
C VAL A 430 -2.14 -44.36 16.92
N VAL A 431 -2.48 -44.55 15.65
CA VAL A 431 -2.13 -45.79 14.92
C VAL A 431 -0.60 -45.92 14.82
N GLU A 432 0.12 -44.86 14.46
CA GLU A 432 1.59 -44.87 14.41
C GLU A 432 2.20 -45.23 15.76
N TRP A 433 1.71 -44.62 16.85
CA TRP A 433 2.14 -44.95 18.21
C TRP A 433 1.88 -46.43 18.57
N LEU A 434 0.70 -46.98 18.23
CA LEU A 434 0.35 -48.38 18.50
C LEU A 434 1.17 -49.41 17.69
N VAL A 435 1.67 -49.02 16.52
CA VAL A 435 2.35 -49.92 15.57
C VAL A 435 3.87 -49.80 15.69
N GLU A 436 4.38 -48.58 15.80
CA GLU A 436 5.80 -48.25 15.73
C GLU A 436 6.40 -47.87 17.10
N GLY A 437 5.56 -47.62 18.12
CA GLY A 437 5.99 -47.16 19.44
C GLY A 437 6.52 -45.72 19.45
N ARG A 438 6.34 -44.97 18.35
CA ARG A 438 6.80 -43.59 18.24
C ARG A 438 5.93 -42.65 19.06
N ARG A 439 6.55 -41.60 19.62
CA ARG A 439 5.85 -40.51 20.28
C ARG A 439 4.90 -39.85 19.26
N PRO A 440 3.59 -39.76 19.52
CA PRO A 440 2.66 -39.13 18.60
C PRO A 440 2.93 -37.62 18.53
N GLU A 441 2.98 -37.11 17.30
CA GLU A 441 3.21 -35.70 16.99
C GLU A 441 1.93 -35.07 16.42
N LEU A 442 1.39 -34.13 17.18
CA LEU A 442 0.24 -33.31 16.86
C LEU A 442 0.57 -31.86 17.17
N GLU A 443 0.17 -30.98 16.26
CA GLU A 443 0.28 -29.53 16.44
C GLU A 443 -0.51 -29.10 17.68
N ASP A 444 0.06 -28.18 18.46
CA ASP A 444 -0.53 -27.63 19.69
C ASP A 444 -0.88 -28.65 20.80
N VAL A 445 -0.33 -29.87 20.75
CA VAL A 445 -0.52 -30.91 21.79
C VAL A 445 0.83 -31.46 22.24
N GLU A 446 1.09 -31.42 23.55
CA GLU A 446 2.29 -32.02 24.12
C GLU A 446 2.28 -33.55 23.95
N GLY A 447 3.30 -34.07 23.28
CA GLY A 447 3.40 -35.51 22.98
C GLY A 447 3.43 -36.39 24.23
N ASP A 448 4.05 -35.95 25.33
CA ASP A 448 4.13 -36.75 26.57
C ASP A 448 2.78 -36.85 27.27
N TRP A 449 2.05 -35.73 27.36
CA TRP A 449 0.68 -35.72 27.86
C TRP A 449 -0.20 -36.67 27.03
N LEU A 450 -0.06 -36.64 25.70
CA LEU A 450 -0.83 -37.50 24.82
C LEU A 450 -0.48 -38.99 25.02
N VAL A 451 0.80 -39.34 25.15
CA VAL A 451 1.23 -40.72 25.44
C VAL A 451 0.65 -41.20 26.77
N GLU A 452 0.68 -40.37 27.80
CA GLU A 452 0.14 -40.71 29.12
C GLU A 452 -1.37 -41.05 29.02
N GLN A 453 -2.15 -40.20 28.34
CA GLN A 453 -3.59 -40.43 28.16
C GLN A 453 -3.88 -41.66 27.29
N LEU A 454 -3.07 -41.92 26.27
CA LEU A 454 -3.22 -43.10 25.40
C LEU A 454 -2.85 -44.40 26.13
N GLU A 455 -1.81 -44.41 26.96
CA GLU A 455 -1.47 -45.54 27.83
C GLU A 455 -2.59 -45.82 28.84
N ALA A 456 -3.19 -44.78 29.43
CA ALA A 456 -4.34 -44.93 30.30
C ALA A 456 -5.54 -45.57 29.57
N LEU A 457 -5.81 -45.15 28.32
CA LEU A 457 -6.86 -45.75 27.48
C LEU A 457 -6.57 -47.20 27.11
N LYS A 458 -5.32 -47.53 26.80
CA LYS A 458 -4.87 -48.88 26.47
C LYS A 458 -5.03 -49.82 27.65
N ARG A 459 -4.58 -49.42 28.85
CA ARG A 459 -4.77 -50.19 30.11
C ARG A 459 -6.26 -50.42 30.41
N ALA A 460 -7.09 -49.41 30.18
CA ALA A 460 -8.53 -49.50 30.36
C ALA A 460 -9.27 -50.27 29.24
N LYS A 461 -8.58 -50.70 28.17
CA LYS A 461 -9.16 -51.32 26.97
C LYS A 461 -10.28 -50.46 26.32
N ARG A 462 -10.09 -49.14 26.30
CA ARG A 462 -11.09 -48.16 25.82
C ARG A 462 -10.73 -47.49 24.49
N LEU A 463 -9.72 -47.99 23.79
CA LEU A 463 -9.41 -47.51 22.44
C LEU A 463 -10.53 -47.89 21.46
N PRO A 464 -10.97 -46.98 20.58
CA PRO A 464 -12.04 -47.28 19.63
C PRO A 464 -11.67 -48.44 18.69
N LYS A 465 -12.64 -49.31 18.40
CA LYS A 465 -12.46 -50.51 17.55
C LYS A 465 -11.87 -50.17 16.18
N ALA A 466 -12.33 -49.09 15.55
CA ALA A 466 -11.83 -48.64 14.25
C ALA A 466 -10.32 -48.33 14.26
N ILE A 467 -9.79 -47.79 15.36
CA ILE A 467 -8.36 -47.49 15.52
C ILE A 467 -7.58 -48.79 15.70
N LEU A 468 -8.09 -49.72 16.50
CA LEU A 468 -7.45 -51.03 16.71
C LEU A 468 -7.38 -51.84 15.42
N GLU A 469 -8.49 -51.92 14.67
CA GLU A 469 -8.54 -52.59 13.37
C GLU A 469 -7.59 -51.95 12.35
N SER A 470 -7.46 -50.62 12.37
CA SER A 470 -6.53 -49.90 11.49
C SER A 470 -5.08 -50.15 11.89
N ALA A 471 -4.78 -50.21 13.20
CA ALA A 471 -3.46 -50.58 13.72
C ALA A 471 -3.08 -52.03 13.39
N GLU A 472 -4.04 -52.96 13.46
CA GLU A 472 -3.84 -54.36 13.03
C GLU A 472 -3.53 -54.45 11.53
N ARG A 473 -4.30 -53.75 10.68
CA ARG A 473 -4.00 -53.66 9.24
C ARG A 473 -2.62 -53.05 8.98
N ALA A 474 -2.28 -51.99 9.70
CA ALA A 474 -0.98 -51.32 9.60
C ALA A 474 0.20 -52.18 10.11
N ARG A 475 -0.04 -53.17 10.98
CA ARG A 475 0.96 -54.19 11.38
C ARG A 475 1.17 -55.25 10.31
N LEU A 476 0.11 -55.63 9.60
CA LEU A 476 0.17 -56.58 8.48
C LEU A 476 0.87 -55.97 7.25
N HIS A 477 0.77 -54.66 7.11
CA HIS A 477 1.43 -53.88 6.05
C HIS A 477 2.27 -52.78 6.70
N PRO A 478 3.42 -53.13 7.32
CA PRO A 478 4.29 -52.14 7.93
C PRO A 478 4.66 -51.10 6.87
N ALA A 479 4.75 -49.82 7.27
CA ALA A 479 5.38 -48.81 6.41
C ALA A 479 6.76 -49.35 6.00
N PRO A 480 7.25 -49.07 4.78
CA PRO A 480 8.57 -49.50 4.36
C PRO A 480 9.57 -49.13 5.46
N PHE A 481 10.05 -50.16 6.18
CA PHE A 481 10.90 -49.99 7.35
C PHE A 481 12.30 -49.70 6.81
N GLY A 482 12.66 -48.43 6.79
CA GLY A 482 13.89 -47.96 6.16
C GLY A 482 13.77 -46.50 5.75
N LEU A 483 13.87 -45.62 6.76
CA LEU A 483 14.58 -44.32 6.75
C LEU A 483 14.18 -43.56 8.03
N THR A 484 14.87 -43.86 9.14
CA THR A 484 15.13 -42.78 10.11
C THR A 484 16.27 -41.96 9.55
N GLY A 485 16.01 -40.65 9.36
CA GLY A 485 16.95 -39.68 8.84
C GLY A 485 18.15 -39.44 9.76
N ALA A 486 19.18 -40.25 9.60
CA ALA A 486 20.52 -39.72 9.48
C ALA A 486 21.09 -40.18 8.13
N ARG A 487 21.55 -39.21 7.33
CA ARG A 487 22.27 -39.43 6.08
C ARG A 487 23.46 -40.37 6.34
N CYS A 488 23.79 -41.18 5.34
CA CYS A 488 24.94 -42.10 5.18
C CYS A 488 24.93 -43.44 5.96
N TRP A 489 25.19 -44.53 5.22
CA TRP A 489 25.62 -45.89 5.65
C TRP A 489 24.55 -46.91 6.09
N ASP A 490 24.12 -47.78 5.17
CA ASP A 490 23.59 -49.12 5.49
C ASP A 490 24.73 -50.06 5.94
N ALA A 491 25.28 -49.80 7.12
CA ALA A 491 26.34 -50.57 7.73
C ALA A 491 26.00 -50.82 9.21
N GLN A 492 25.49 -52.01 9.53
CA GLN A 492 25.10 -52.40 10.88
C GLN A 492 26.34 -52.68 11.75
N PRO A 493 26.47 -52.13 12.97
CA PRO A 493 27.61 -52.44 13.84
C PRO A 493 27.64 -53.92 14.23
N GLY A 494 28.76 -54.59 13.92
CA GLY A 494 29.03 -55.97 14.28
C GLY A 494 29.91 -56.06 15.54
N ARG A 495 29.67 -57.07 16.39
CA ARG A 495 30.59 -57.37 17.50
C ARG A 495 31.91 -57.91 16.94
N LEU A 496 33.03 -57.34 17.38
CA LEU A 496 34.37 -57.81 17.04
C LEU A 496 34.55 -59.27 17.47
N SER A 497 34.72 -60.16 16.50
CA SER A 497 35.02 -61.56 16.78
C SER A 497 36.50 -61.76 17.10
N ALA A 498 36.85 -62.90 17.71
CA ALA A 498 38.25 -63.28 17.93
C ALA A 498 39.06 -63.37 16.62
N ALA A 499 38.39 -63.59 15.47
CA ALA A 499 39.04 -63.58 14.16
C ALA A 499 39.29 -62.14 13.64
N ASP A 500 38.40 -61.19 13.92
CA ASP A 500 38.57 -59.80 13.50
C ASP A 500 39.70 -59.11 14.26
N LEU A 501 39.85 -59.40 15.56
CA LEU A 501 40.94 -58.88 16.40
C LEU A 501 42.33 -59.35 15.96
N LYS A 502 42.42 -60.42 15.16
CA LYS A 502 43.67 -60.91 14.57
C LYS A 502 44.03 -60.20 13.26
N ALA A 503 43.09 -59.51 12.61
CA ALA A 503 43.29 -58.86 11.32
C ALA A 503 43.93 -57.47 11.47
N ARG A 504 45.20 -57.41 11.89
CA ARG A 504 45.94 -56.15 12.09
C ARG A 504 46.41 -55.52 10.77
N ALA A 505 46.26 -54.21 10.61
CA ALA A 505 46.74 -53.43 9.46
C ALA A 505 47.85 -52.44 9.87
N ALA A 506 48.81 -52.17 8.99
CA ALA A 506 49.84 -51.14 9.24
C ALA A 506 49.27 -49.75 8.92
N CYS A 507 49.49 -48.78 9.81
CA CYS A 507 49.10 -47.40 9.58
C CYS A 507 49.91 -46.80 8.43
N PRO A 508 49.29 -46.21 7.39
CA PRO A 508 50.02 -45.65 6.26
C PRO A 508 50.91 -44.46 6.66
N GLU A 509 50.60 -43.77 7.77
CA GLU A 509 51.33 -42.59 8.24
C GLU A 509 52.54 -42.95 9.13
N CYS A 510 52.36 -43.85 10.10
CA CYS A 510 53.40 -44.18 11.09
C CYS A 510 53.89 -45.63 11.00
N ASN A 511 53.37 -46.41 10.05
CA ASN A 511 53.67 -47.82 9.79
C ASN A 511 53.45 -48.81 10.95
N ARG A 512 52.87 -48.36 12.07
CA ARG A 512 52.58 -49.21 13.24
C ARG A 512 51.41 -50.14 12.94
N ARG A 513 51.46 -51.39 13.41
CA ARG A 513 50.36 -52.36 13.24
C ARG A 513 49.24 -52.15 14.26
N VAL A 514 48.04 -51.88 13.77
CA VAL A 514 46.84 -51.53 14.52
C VAL A 514 45.77 -52.61 14.37
N LYS A 515 45.02 -52.88 15.43
CA LYS A 515 43.84 -53.76 15.39
C LYS A 515 42.60 -52.99 14.91
N PRO A 516 41.59 -53.65 14.35
CA PRO A 516 40.35 -52.96 14.02
C PRO A 516 39.65 -52.51 15.30
N SER A 517 39.21 -51.25 15.34
CA SER A 517 38.45 -50.68 16.46
C SER A 517 36.96 -50.92 16.31
N ARG A 518 36.45 -51.04 15.07
CA ARG A 518 35.04 -51.28 14.77
C ARG A 518 34.86 -52.22 13.59
N VAL A 519 33.74 -52.95 13.59
CA VAL A 519 33.31 -53.81 12.48
C VAL A 519 31.88 -53.47 12.11
N LEU A 520 31.60 -53.44 10.82
CA LEU A 520 30.30 -53.11 10.26
C LEU A 520 29.86 -54.21 9.28
N HIS A 521 28.60 -54.61 9.34
CA HIS A 521 27.95 -55.55 8.44
C HIS A 521 27.00 -54.80 7.51
N ILE A 522 27.26 -54.93 6.22
CA ILE A 522 26.45 -54.37 5.15
C ILE A 522 25.57 -55.50 4.63
N PRO A 523 24.25 -55.48 4.85
CA PRO A 523 23.35 -56.50 4.31
C PRO A 523 23.33 -56.43 2.78
N SER A 524 23.07 -57.57 2.14
CA SER A 524 22.88 -57.59 0.68
C SER A 524 21.57 -56.90 0.32
N LEU A 525 21.63 -56.01 -0.67
CA LEU A 525 20.50 -55.22 -1.13
C LEU A 525 19.77 -55.87 -2.33
N ASP A 526 20.40 -56.84 -3.02
CA ASP A 526 19.89 -57.45 -4.27
C ASP A 526 20.18 -58.96 -4.39
N ALA A 527 19.43 -59.66 -5.26
CA ALA A 527 19.76 -61.02 -5.68
C ALA A 527 21.01 -61.03 -6.57
N GLY A 528 22.14 -61.52 -6.04
CA GLY A 528 23.45 -61.57 -6.70
C GLY A 528 24.53 -60.75 -6.01
N MET A 529 24.16 -59.88 -5.05
CA MET A 529 25.11 -59.19 -4.18
C MET A 529 25.34 -60.00 -2.90
N GLU A 530 26.59 -60.17 -2.49
CA GLU A 530 26.91 -60.79 -1.20
C GLU A 530 26.89 -59.73 -0.08
N ALA A 531 26.34 -60.06 1.07
CA ALA A 531 26.45 -59.23 2.27
C ALA A 531 27.92 -59.10 2.67
N ARG A 532 28.38 -57.92 3.09
CA ARG A 532 29.81 -57.60 3.26
C ARG A 532 30.13 -57.15 4.68
N THR A 533 31.25 -57.59 5.22
CA THR A 533 31.79 -57.07 6.50
C THR A 533 32.93 -56.09 6.24
N VAL A 534 32.88 -54.90 6.83
CA VAL A 534 33.89 -53.83 6.77
C VAL A 534 34.52 -53.67 8.15
N ARG A 535 35.85 -53.49 8.20
CA ARG A 535 36.60 -53.25 9.43
C ARG A 535 37.19 -51.84 9.40
N LEU A 536 37.14 -51.14 10.52
CA LEU A 536 37.70 -49.80 10.70
C LEU A 536 38.88 -49.86 11.66
N TYR A 537 39.93 -49.09 11.36
CA TYR A 537 41.18 -49.05 12.11
C TYR A 537 41.45 -47.62 12.58
N GLU A 538 41.79 -47.45 13.85
CA GLU A 538 42.10 -46.15 14.46
C GLU A 538 43.46 -46.23 15.14
N CYS A 539 44.38 -45.34 14.74
CA CYS A 539 45.76 -45.32 15.22
C CYS A 539 45.93 -44.22 16.28
N GLU A 540 45.85 -44.58 17.57
CA GLU A 540 45.94 -43.64 18.71
C GLU A 540 47.11 -42.63 18.65
N PRO A 541 48.34 -42.99 18.24
CA PRO A 541 49.45 -42.03 18.22
C PRO A 541 49.35 -40.92 17.15
N CYS A 542 48.47 -41.06 16.15
CA CYS A 542 48.40 -40.14 15.01
C CYS A 542 47.21 -39.18 15.10
N ASP A 543 46.32 -39.37 16.07
CA ASP A 543 45.11 -38.59 16.44
C ASP A 543 44.24 -38.05 15.29
N ARG A 544 44.36 -38.66 14.12
CA ARG A 544 43.50 -38.46 12.95
C ARG A 544 42.86 -39.79 12.62
N SER A 545 41.54 -39.84 12.70
CA SER A 545 40.67 -40.94 12.29
C SER A 545 40.69 -41.11 10.77
N LEU A 546 41.86 -41.37 10.18
CA LEU A 546 41.96 -41.77 8.78
C LEU A 546 41.47 -43.22 8.69
N LEU A 547 40.25 -43.39 8.18
CA LEU A 547 39.68 -44.67 7.80
C LEU A 547 40.53 -45.28 6.69
N PHE A 548 41.52 -46.10 7.03
CA PHE A 548 42.33 -46.81 6.04
C PHE A 548 42.14 -48.34 6.14
N ALA A 549 42.03 -48.97 4.96
CA ALA A 549 41.89 -50.40 4.69
C ALA A 549 40.48 -51.03 4.76
N ARG A 550 39.92 -51.29 3.57
CA ARG A 550 38.62 -51.94 3.30
C ARG A 550 38.86 -53.42 2.97
N ALA A 551 38.80 -54.32 3.95
CA ALA A 551 38.84 -55.77 3.69
C ALA A 551 37.42 -56.34 3.69
N VAL A 552 36.86 -56.57 2.50
CA VAL A 552 35.49 -57.08 2.29
C VAL A 552 35.46 -58.61 2.37
N LYS A 553 34.55 -59.20 3.16
CA LYS A 553 34.22 -60.65 3.11
C LYS A 553 32.71 -60.90 3.00
N PRO A 554 32.26 -61.97 2.33
CA PRO A 554 30.86 -62.40 2.26
C PRO A 554 30.33 -62.86 3.62
N ALA A 555 29.09 -62.49 4.00
CA ALA A 555 28.41 -63.03 5.18
C ALA A 555 27.69 -64.36 4.86
N ARG A 556 27.78 -65.35 5.76
CA ARG A 556 27.12 -66.66 5.60
C ARG A 556 25.59 -66.51 5.72
N ALA A 557 24.85 -66.92 4.69
CA ALA A 557 23.39 -66.80 4.58
C ALA A 557 22.60 -67.92 5.30
N PRO A 558 21.44 -67.63 5.92
CA PRO A 558 20.39 -68.62 6.15
C PRO A 558 19.39 -68.65 4.97
N LYS A 559 18.94 -69.86 4.65
CA LYS A 559 18.10 -70.24 3.52
C LYS A 559 16.62 -69.85 3.71
N THR A 560 16.21 -68.64 3.33
CA THR A 560 14.81 -68.40 3.00
C THR A 560 14.66 -67.23 2.02
N PRO A 561 14.14 -67.45 0.80
CA PRO A 561 13.85 -66.35 -0.12
C PRO A 561 12.51 -65.72 0.26
N ALA A 562 12.55 -64.51 0.84
CA ALA A 562 11.36 -63.66 0.95
C ALA A 562 11.09 -63.03 -0.43
N ARG A 563 9.85 -63.17 -0.91
CA ARG A 563 9.43 -62.70 -2.24
C ARG A 563 9.13 -61.19 -2.25
N ALA A 564 9.46 -60.61 -3.41
CA ALA A 564 8.92 -59.42 -4.07
C ALA A 564 9.66 -58.08 -3.87
N PHE A 565 10.06 -57.45 -4.99
CA PHE A 565 9.55 -56.16 -5.52
C PHE A 565 9.87 -56.06 -7.04
N VAL A 566 9.11 -55.24 -7.77
CA VAL A 566 9.30 -54.91 -9.20
C VAL A 566 9.68 -53.44 -9.30
N GLU A 567 10.77 -53.14 -10.01
CA GLU A 567 11.22 -51.77 -10.27
C GLU A 567 10.30 -51.03 -11.24
N TYR A 568 10.06 -49.74 -10.96
CA TYR A 568 9.37 -48.84 -11.86
C TYR A 568 10.32 -47.75 -12.36
N ARG A 569 10.38 -47.59 -13.69
CA ARG A 569 11.39 -46.78 -14.39
C ARG A 569 11.14 -45.26 -14.39
N ASP A 570 9.97 -44.76 -13.99
CA ASP A 570 9.68 -43.32 -13.97
C ASP A 570 8.61 -42.88 -12.95
N ALA A 571 8.46 -41.56 -12.77
CA ALA A 571 7.48 -40.93 -11.88
C ALA A 571 6.01 -41.09 -12.33
N ALA A 572 5.75 -41.47 -13.60
CA ALA A 572 4.40 -41.75 -14.09
C ALA A 572 3.92 -43.14 -13.63
N ALA A 573 4.83 -44.07 -13.37
CA ALA A 573 4.54 -45.40 -12.83
C ALA A 573 4.14 -45.42 -11.34
N LEU A 574 4.34 -44.32 -10.60
CA LEU A 574 3.77 -44.09 -9.26
C LEU A 574 2.23 -43.91 -9.28
N LYS A 575 1.60 -43.84 -10.47
CA LYS A 575 0.14 -43.83 -10.64
C LYS A 575 -0.52 -45.22 -10.55
N LYS A 576 0.23 -46.29 -10.24
CA LYS A 576 -0.39 -47.59 -9.96
C LYS A 576 -1.14 -47.57 -8.63
N PRO A 577 -2.34 -48.18 -8.54
CA PRO A 577 -3.04 -48.29 -7.27
C PRO A 577 -2.17 -49.03 -6.27
N PHE A 578 -2.03 -48.45 -5.07
CA PHE A 578 -1.29 -49.07 -3.98
C PHE A 578 -1.80 -50.51 -3.71
N PRO A 579 -0.94 -51.43 -3.23
CA PRO A 579 -1.37 -52.77 -2.86
C PRO A 579 -2.61 -52.74 -1.96
N LYS A 580 -3.52 -53.72 -2.12
CA LYS A 580 -4.66 -53.87 -1.19
C LYS A 580 -4.12 -53.96 0.25
N GLY A 581 -4.53 -53.03 1.11
CA GLY A 581 -4.06 -52.93 2.51
C GLY A 581 -2.95 -51.90 2.77
N PHE A 582 -2.40 -51.27 1.73
CA PHE A 582 -1.48 -50.14 1.90
C PHE A 582 -2.19 -48.93 2.51
N VAL A 583 -1.48 -48.20 3.38
CA VAL A 583 -1.99 -47.06 4.14
C VAL A 583 -1.40 -45.76 3.55
N PRO A 584 -2.08 -45.08 2.60
CA PRO A 584 -1.47 -44.05 1.76
C PRO A 584 -0.93 -42.84 2.53
N TRP A 585 -1.62 -42.43 3.59
CA TRP A 585 -1.24 -41.27 4.37
C TRP A 585 0.07 -41.45 5.15
N ARG A 586 0.47 -42.70 5.47
CA ARG A 586 1.78 -42.99 6.09
C ARG A 586 2.92 -42.73 5.11
N TYR A 587 2.68 -42.93 3.81
CA TYR A 587 3.64 -42.61 2.76
C TYR A 587 3.67 -41.11 2.44
N GLU A 588 2.52 -40.43 2.41
CA GLU A 588 2.44 -38.97 2.22
C GLU A 588 3.19 -38.22 3.35
N ARG A 589 2.92 -38.55 4.62
CA ARG A 589 3.62 -37.95 5.76
C ARG A 589 5.14 -38.22 5.74
N PHE A 590 5.54 -39.40 5.27
CA PHE A 590 6.95 -39.73 5.07
C PHE A 590 7.60 -38.81 4.03
N LEU A 591 6.95 -38.57 2.89
CA LEU A 591 7.46 -37.69 1.85
C LEU A 591 7.55 -36.23 2.34
N THR A 592 6.52 -35.71 3.03
CA THR A 592 6.52 -34.32 3.53
C THR A 592 7.70 -34.06 4.48
N ARG A 593 7.99 -35.01 5.38
CA ARG A 593 9.11 -34.91 6.35
C ARG A 593 10.50 -35.02 5.73
N GLN A 594 10.64 -35.42 4.46
CA GLN A 594 11.94 -35.43 3.76
C GLN A 594 12.30 -34.05 3.19
N HIS A 595 11.32 -33.13 3.13
CA HIS A 595 11.45 -31.81 2.53
C HIS A 595 11.46 -30.65 3.54
N GLU A 596 11.24 -30.93 4.82
CA GLU A 596 11.47 -30.06 5.98
C GLU A 596 12.83 -30.38 6.62
#